data_AF-A0A3A4S124-F1
#
_entry.id   AF-A0A3A4S124-F1
#
_cell.length_a   1.000
_cell.length_b   1.000
_cell.length_c   1.000
_cell.angle_alpha   90.00
_cell.angle_beta   90.00
_cell.angle_gamma   90.00
#
_symmetry.space_group_name_H-M   'P 1'
#
loop_
_entity.id
_entity.type
_entity.pdbx_description
1 polymer ?
#
loop_
_entity_poly.entity_id
_entity_poly.type
_entity_poly.pdbx_seq_one_letter_code
_entity_poly.pdbx_strand_id
1 'polypeptide(L)'
;MKIASIINEHYDAFVSRYKGKVLPGHLKALNAMRHCRTPEAGELYVRCPDCDHAKWQPLSCGHRNCPQCQNHETSHWIDRQRNKLLPVHYFMVTFTLPREFRSLAYRNQRIIYSLMFSCVSSTLKDFGRNPKHLGADMGMTMVLHTHSRKLDFHPHIHAVVPAGGIDKQRRQFKKKKGKYLFHQKALAKVFRARILDGLNRLGLAVPKGIRPEWIVDCARVGTGITALTYLSRYLYRGVITERNIVAHQNGQVTFRYTESKTGKSCLRTLKGEEFLRLILRHVLPRGFRRIRDYGFLHSNAKKILALVQLVLHIRIHLPELRPRPAFMCPCCKSSMLVIGFRPPGNKPG
;
A
#
# COMPACT_ATOMS: atom_id res chain seq x y z
N MET A 1 -19.05 8.97 -9.76
CA MET A 1 -18.23 9.88 -10.59
C MET A 1 -16.87 9.26 -10.87
N LYS A 2 -16.36 9.38 -12.10
CA LYS A 2 -15.09 8.77 -12.50
C LYS A 2 -13.93 9.73 -12.31
N ILE A 3 -12.76 9.23 -11.89
CA ILE A 3 -11.59 10.10 -11.74
C ILE A 3 -11.08 10.61 -13.09
N ALA A 4 -11.29 9.84 -14.16
CA ALA A 4 -10.88 10.20 -15.51
C ALA A 4 -11.57 11.48 -16.02
N SER A 5 -12.85 11.70 -15.69
CA SER A 5 -13.57 12.93 -16.08
C SER A 5 -12.99 14.16 -15.38
N ILE A 6 -12.68 14.05 -14.08
CA ILE A 6 -12.00 15.13 -13.34
C ILE A 6 -10.62 15.42 -13.94
N ILE A 7 -9.87 14.37 -14.30
CA ILE A 7 -8.56 14.55 -14.93
C ILE A 7 -8.71 15.30 -16.26
N ASN A 8 -9.65 14.88 -17.12
CA ASN A 8 -9.87 15.52 -18.42
C ASN A 8 -10.19 17.02 -18.28
N GLU A 9 -11.08 17.40 -17.35
CA GLU A 9 -11.48 18.80 -17.17
C GLU A 9 -10.37 19.66 -16.55
N HIS A 10 -9.59 19.11 -15.62
CA HIS A 10 -8.64 19.88 -14.80
C HIS A 10 -7.17 19.70 -15.21
N TYR A 11 -6.89 18.97 -16.30
CA TYR A 11 -5.52 18.62 -16.71
C TYR A 11 -4.67 19.88 -16.97
N ASP A 12 -5.13 20.75 -17.85
CA ASP A 12 -4.35 21.92 -18.30
C ASP A 12 -4.18 22.92 -17.18
N ALA A 13 -5.23 23.17 -16.40
CA ALA A 13 -5.17 23.99 -15.19
C ALA A 13 -4.15 23.45 -14.18
N PHE A 14 -4.10 22.13 -13.97
CA PHE A 14 -3.13 21.48 -13.10
C PHE A 14 -1.69 21.63 -13.61
N VAL A 15 -1.45 21.33 -14.88
CA VAL A 15 -0.10 21.41 -15.48
C VAL A 15 0.41 22.85 -15.47
N SER A 16 -0.45 23.82 -15.81
CA SER A 16 -0.13 25.24 -15.78
C SER A 16 0.16 25.74 -14.37
N ARG A 17 -0.76 25.53 -13.41
CA ARG A 17 -0.63 26.03 -12.02
C ARG A 17 0.56 25.44 -11.26
N TYR A 18 0.94 24.20 -11.56
CA TYR A 18 2.02 23.50 -10.87
C TYR A 18 3.27 23.26 -11.72
N LYS A 19 3.44 24.03 -12.81
CA LYS A 19 4.63 24.00 -13.66
C LYS A 19 5.93 24.01 -12.81
N GLY A 20 6.87 23.15 -13.16
CA GLY A 20 8.14 22.96 -12.43
C GLY A 20 8.03 22.14 -11.13
N LYS A 21 6.83 21.83 -10.63
CA LYS A 21 6.60 20.98 -9.44
C LYS A 21 5.98 19.63 -9.77
N VAL A 22 5.59 19.42 -11.03
CA VAL A 22 5.03 18.16 -11.53
C VAL A 22 6.17 17.21 -11.89
N LEU A 23 6.22 16.05 -11.24
CA LEU A 23 7.22 15.01 -11.52
C LEU A 23 6.80 14.19 -12.75
N PRO A 24 7.73 13.59 -13.52
CA PRO A 24 7.39 12.68 -14.62
C PRO A 24 6.47 11.53 -14.18
N GLY A 25 6.67 11.00 -12.97
CA GLY A 25 5.80 9.99 -12.38
C GLY A 25 4.36 10.47 -12.14
N HIS A 26 4.14 11.76 -11.88
CA HIS A 26 2.80 12.33 -11.75
C HIS A 26 2.09 12.36 -13.11
N LEU A 27 2.76 12.81 -14.16
CA LEU A 27 2.19 12.83 -15.52
C LEU A 27 1.88 11.41 -16.00
N LYS A 28 2.80 10.46 -15.78
CA LYS A 28 2.55 9.04 -16.09
C LYS A 28 1.32 8.50 -15.36
N ALA A 29 1.18 8.81 -14.07
CA ALA A 29 0.02 8.39 -13.29
C ALA A 29 -1.29 9.03 -13.79
N LEU A 30 -1.27 10.33 -14.09
CA LEU A 30 -2.41 11.06 -14.64
C LEU A 30 -2.86 10.47 -15.97
N ASN A 31 -1.95 10.34 -16.93
CA ASN A 31 -2.25 9.83 -18.27
C ASN A 31 -2.74 8.38 -18.20
N ALA A 32 -2.14 7.54 -17.36
CA ALA A 32 -2.63 6.19 -17.16
C ALA A 32 -4.05 6.15 -16.57
N MET A 33 -4.37 7.02 -15.61
CA MET A 33 -5.72 7.09 -15.04
C MET A 33 -6.73 7.67 -16.03
N ARG A 34 -6.31 8.64 -16.85
CA ARG A 34 -7.12 9.28 -17.90
C ARG A 34 -7.57 8.30 -18.98
N HIS A 35 -6.64 7.46 -19.45
CA HIS A 35 -6.87 6.49 -20.53
C HIS A 35 -7.32 5.09 -20.03
N CYS A 36 -7.58 4.95 -18.74
CA CYS A 36 -7.91 3.64 -18.18
C CYS A 36 -9.27 3.16 -18.71
N ARG A 37 -9.30 1.95 -19.31
CA ARG A 37 -10.50 1.36 -19.92
C ARG A 37 -11.04 2.15 -21.12
N THR A 38 -10.14 2.80 -21.85
CA THR A 38 -10.40 3.39 -23.17
C THR A 38 -9.45 2.73 -24.19
N PRO A 39 -9.73 2.81 -25.51
CA PRO A 39 -8.87 2.19 -26.53
C PRO A 39 -7.40 2.61 -26.46
N GLU A 40 -7.10 3.80 -25.92
CA GLU A 40 -5.75 4.32 -25.73
C GLU A 40 -4.91 3.49 -24.75
N ALA A 41 -5.53 2.72 -23.84
CA ALA A 41 -4.84 1.75 -23.00
C ALA A 41 -4.56 0.41 -23.70
N GLY A 42 -4.96 0.26 -24.96
CA GLY A 42 -4.98 -0.98 -25.71
C GLY A 42 -6.28 -1.75 -25.50
N GLU A 43 -6.48 -2.80 -26.29
CA GLU A 43 -7.75 -3.54 -26.35
C GLU A 43 -7.51 -5.03 -26.50
N LEU A 44 -8.44 -5.84 -26.01
CA LEU A 44 -8.54 -7.26 -26.29
C LEU A 44 -9.68 -7.49 -27.28
N TYR A 45 -9.45 -8.32 -28.29
CA TYR A 45 -10.54 -8.84 -29.09
C TYR A 45 -11.08 -10.11 -28.43
N VAL A 46 -12.33 -10.05 -28.00
CA VAL A 46 -13.00 -11.16 -27.31
C VAL A 46 -14.16 -11.68 -28.15
N ARG A 47 -14.28 -13.00 -28.25
CA ARG A 47 -15.31 -13.70 -29.03
C ARG A 47 -16.01 -14.75 -28.18
N CYS A 48 -17.33 -14.84 -28.31
CA CYS A 48 -18.12 -15.91 -27.70
C CYS A 48 -17.90 -17.22 -28.49
N PRO A 49 -17.66 -18.36 -27.82
CA PRO A 49 -17.61 -19.65 -28.51
C PRO A 49 -19.01 -20.15 -28.92
N ASP A 50 -20.05 -19.77 -28.17
CA ASP A 50 -21.39 -20.34 -28.33
C ASP A 50 -22.36 -19.47 -29.18
N CYS A 51 -21.89 -18.33 -29.70
CA CYS A 51 -22.65 -17.47 -30.63
C CYS A 51 -21.70 -16.53 -31.38
N ASP A 52 -22.19 -15.78 -32.36
CA ASP A 52 -21.37 -14.90 -33.20
C ASP A 52 -20.98 -13.57 -32.54
N HIS A 53 -21.32 -13.36 -31.26
CA HIS A 53 -20.98 -12.12 -30.57
C HIS A 53 -19.46 -12.00 -30.35
N ALA A 54 -18.88 -10.91 -30.85
CA ALA A 54 -17.51 -10.51 -30.60
C ALA A 54 -17.40 -9.00 -30.42
N LYS A 55 -16.39 -8.55 -29.67
CA LYS A 55 -16.13 -7.12 -29.45
C LYS A 55 -14.69 -6.83 -29.10
N TRP A 56 -14.29 -5.58 -29.35
CA TRP A 56 -13.09 -5.01 -28.74
C TRP A 56 -13.40 -4.55 -27.32
N GLN A 57 -12.55 -4.93 -26.39
CA GLN A 57 -12.69 -4.66 -24.97
C GLN A 57 -11.47 -3.87 -24.47
N PRO A 58 -11.63 -2.59 -24.13
CA PRO A 58 -10.54 -1.77 -23.62
C PRO A 58 -9.86 -2.34 -22.37
N LEU A 59 -8.53 -2.26 -22.35
CA LEU A 59 -7.69 -2.72 -21.26
C LEU A 59 -7.71 -1.76 -20.07
N SER A 60 -7.45 -2.32 -18.89
CA SER A 60 -7.14 -1.52 -17.70
C SER A 60 -5.71 -1.00 -17.78
N CYS A 61 -5.43 0.25 -17.37
CA CYS A 61 -4.08 0.82 -17.47
C CYS A 61 -3.04 0.17 -16.55
N GLY A 62 -3.46 -0.62 -15.57
CA GLY A 62 -2.57 -1.32 -14.63
C GLY A 62 -1.79 -0.41 -13.67
N HIS A 63 -1.94 0.91 -13.72
CA HIS A 63 -1.17 1.80 -12.87
C HIS A 63 -1.64 1.70 -11.39
N ARG A 64 -0.71 1.54 -10.45
CA ARG A 64 -1.00 1.34 -9.00
C ARG A 64 -1.76 2.49 -8.32
N ASN A 65 -1.76 3.67 -8.95
CA ASN A 65 -2.52 4.83 -8.47
C ASN A 65 -3.94 4.90 -9.07
N CYS A 66 -4.27 4.08 -10.07
CA CYS A 66 -5.59 4.05 -10.66
C CYS A 66 -6.59 3.36 -9.70
N PRO A 67 -7.73 3.99 -9.40
CA PRO A 67 -8.72 3.43 -8.48
C PRO A 67 -9.53 2.26 -9.07
N GLN A 68 -9.42 2.00 -10.38
CA GLN A 68 -10.18 0.98 -11.10
C GLN A 68 -9.38 -0.28 -11.44
N CYS A 69 -8.07 -0.26 -11.24
CA CYS A 69 -7.14 -1.32 -11.65
C CYS A 69 -6.72 -2.20 -10.46
N GLN A 70 -5.97 -3.27 -10.77
CA GLN A 70 -5.18 -4.06 -9.81
C GLN A 70 -5.98 -4.81 -8.72
N ASN A 71 -7.30 -4.93 -8.86
CA ASN A 71 -8.14 -5.68 -7.91
C ASN A 71 -7.72 -7.14 -7.74
N HIS A 72 -7.35 -7.76 -8.86
CA HIS A 72 -6.88 -9.14 -8.91
C HIS A 72 -5.49 -9.29 -8.25
N GLU A 73 -4.57 -8.34 -8.49
CA GLU A 73 -3.25 -8.34 -7.84
C GLU A 73 -3.33 -8.12 -6.33
N THR A 74 -4.24 -7.23 -5.87
CA THR A 74 -4.56 -7.10 -4.44
C THR A 74 -5.03 -8.43 -3.86
N SER A 75 -5.90 -9.13 -4.58
CA SER A 75 -6.45 -10.42 -4.16
C SER A 75 -5.37 -11.50 -4.03
N HIS A 76 -4.52 -11.66 -5.05
CA HIS A 76 -3.36 -12.55 -4.97
C HIS A 76 -2.42 -12.20 -3.83
N TRP A 77 -2.20 -10.90 -3.59
CA TRP A 77 -1.39 -10.49 -2.44
C TRP A 77 -2.02 -10.94 -1.12
N ILE A 78 -3.34 -10.75 -0.92
CA ILE A 78 -4.04 -11.21 0.29
C ILE A 78 -3.91 -12.73 0.45
N ASP A 79 -4.12 -13.50 -0.63
CA ASP A 79 -4.03 -14.96 -0.59
C ASP A 79 -2.62 -15.42 -0.19
N ARG A 80 -1.58 -14.78 -0.75
CA ARG A 80 -0.20 -15.03 -0.33
C ARG A 80 0.03 -14.69 1.15
N GLN A 81 -0.58 -13.65 1.69
CA GLN A 81 -0.41 -13.32 3.11
C GLN A 81 -1.21 -14.26 4.01
N ARG A 82 -2.40 -14.72 3.59
CA ARG A 82 -3.18 -15.75 4.29
C ARG A 82 -2.38 -17.03 4.45
N ASN A 83 -1.68 -17.46 3.40
CA ASN A 83 -0.84 -18.66 3.42
C ASN A 83 0.39 -18.54 4.34
N LYS A 84 0.71 -17.34 4.83
CA LYS A 84 1.78 -17.10 5.80
C LYS A 84 1.28 -16.93 7.23
N LEU A 85 -0.03 -16.92 7.45
CA LEU A 85 -0.59 -16.74 8.79
C LEU A 85 -0.23 -17.91 9.70
N LEU A 86 0.02 -17.58 10.96
CA LEU A 86 0.33 -18.51 12.03
C LEU A 86 -0.80 -18.48 13.07
N PRO A 87 -1.05 -19.57 13.83
CA PRO A 87 -2.06 -19.64 14.88
C PRO A 87 -1.59 -18.90 16.14
N VAL A 88 -1.38 -17.60 16.00
CA VAL A 88 -0.98 -16.67 17.06
C VAL A 88 -1.76 -15.37 16.90
N HIS A 89 -1.77 -14.54 17.94
CA HIS A 89 -2.24 -13.16 17.78
C HIS A 89 -1.28 -12.36 16.90
N TYR A 90 -1.79 -11.30 16.31
CA TYR A 90 -1.01 -10.36 15.53
C TYR A 90 -1.12 -8.96 16.12
N PHE A 91 -0.11 -8.17 15.86
CA PHE A 91 -0.04 -6.76 16.22
C PHE A 91 0.17 -5.93 14.96
N MET A 92 -0.49 -4.78 14.90
CA MET A 92 -0.17 -3.74 13.93
C MET A 92 0.60 -2.64 14.65
N VAL A 93 1.86 -2.46 14.24
CA VAL A 93 2.74 -1.43 14.78
C VAL A 93 2.90 -0.32 13.74
N THR A 94 2.43 0.88 14.06
CA THR A 94 2.41 2.02 13.13
C THR A 94 3.46 3.04 13.53
N PHE A 95 4.45 3.24 12.67
CA PHE A 95 5.51 4.23 12.84
C PHE A 95 5.24 5.44 11.96
N THR A 96 5.05 6.60 12.58
CA THR A 96 4.66 7.83 11.87
C THR A 96 5.81 8.81 11.85
N LEU A 97 6.11 9.36 10.67
CA LEU A 97 7.09 10.42 10.54
C LEU A 97 6.46 11.76 10.95
N PRO A 98 7.09 12.55 11.85
CA PRO A 98 6.54 13.82 12.31
C PRO A 98 6.35 14.85 11.18
N ARG A 99 5.52 15.87 11.43
CA ARG A 99 5.13 16.86 10.42
C ARG A 99 6.32 17.60 9.84
N GLU A 100 7.30 17.90 10.68
CA GLU A 100 8.52 18.65 10.42
C GLU A 100 9.37 17.97 9.32
N PHE A 101 9.32 16.64 9.25
CA PHE A 101 10.06 15.85 8.27
C PHE A 101 9.32 15.65 6.94
N ARG A 102 8.05 16.05 6.82
CA ARG A 102 7.24 15.81 5.61
C ARG A 102 7.84 16.47 4.37
N SER A 103 8.35 17.70 4.50
CA SER A 103 8.99 18.39 3.37
C SER A 103 10.28 17.68 2.93
N LEU A 104 11.09 17.21 3.88
CA LEU A 104 12.29 16.43 3.61
C LEU A 104 11.95 15.10 2.93
N ALA A 105 10.95 14.38 3.46
CA ALA A 105 10.45 13.12 2.91
C ALA A 105 9.89 13.28 1.50
N TYR A 106 9.18 14.36 1.22
CA TYR A 106 8.62 14.60 -0.10
C TYR A 106 9.70 14.90 -1.15
N ARG A 107 10.77 15.61 -0.78
CA ARG A 107 11.89 15.91 -1.68
C ARG A 107 12.84 14.71 -1.88
N ASN A 108 12.96 13.85 -0.88
CA ASN A 108 13.90 12.72 -0.87
C ASN A 108 13.20 11.35 -0.75
N GLN A 109 12.08 11.17 -1.46
CA GLN A 109 11.15 10.04 -1.27
C GLN A 109 11.84 8.68 -1.21
N ARG A 110 12.66 8.33 -2.21
CA ARG A 110 13.32 7.01 -2.28
C ARG A 110 14.22 6.78 -1.07
N ILE A 111 15.01 7.80 -0.71
CA ILE A 111 16.00 7.73 0.37
C ILE A 111 15.28 7.62 1.71
N ILE A 112 14.38 8.57 2.00
CA ILE A 112 13.68 8.65 3.29
C ILE A 112 12.77 7.45 3.52
N TYR A 113 12.02 7.00 2.51
CA TYR A 113 11.17 5.83 2.69
C TYR A 113 11.99 4.55 2.88
N SER A 114 13.13 4.41 2.20
CA SER A 114 14.04 3.28 2.42
C SER A 114 14.63 3.30 3.82
N LEU A 115 15.03 4.48 4.31
CA LEU A 115 15.48 4.69 5.68
C LEU A 115 14.39 4.30 6.68
N MET A 116 13.15 4.76 6.50
CA MET A 116 12.02 4.38 7.35
C MET A 116 11.84 2.86 7.43
N PHE A 117 11.88 2.14 6.30
CA PHE A 117 11.82 0.67 6.30
C PHE A 117 12.97 0.04 7.10
N SER A 118 14.19 0.54 6.93
CA SER A 118 15.37 0.07 7.66
C SER A 118 15.24 0.29 9.17
N CYS A 119 14.88 1.51 9.59
CA CYS A 119 14.72 1.87 11.00
C CYS A 119 13.60 1.08 11.66
N VAL A 120 12.44 0.93 11.02
CA VAL A 120 11.31 0.19 11.59
C VAL A 120 11.63 -1.29 11.71
N SER A 121 12.14 -1.92 10.64
CA SER A 121 12.43 -3.36 10.66
C SER A 121 13.53 -3.72 11.65
N SER A 122 14.60 -2.91 11.75
CA SER A 122 15.65 -3.12 12.73
C SER A 122 15.15 -2.90 14.16
N THR A 123 14.34 -1.86 14.41
CA THR A 123 13.81 -1.57 15.76
C THR A 123 12.98 -2.75 16.26
N LEU A 124 12.06 -3.25 15.44
CA LEU A 124 11.22 -4.39 15.81
C LEU A 124 12.03 -5.68 16.02
N LYS A 125 13.06 -5.92 15.19
CA LYS A 125 13.94 -7.09 15.35
C LYS A 125 14.73 -7.05 16.65
N ASP A 126 15.27 -5.90 17.03
CA ASP A 126 16.09 -5.78 18.25
C ASP A 126 15.22 -5.91 19.51
N PHE A 127 14.02 -5.32 19.49
CA PHE A 127 13.04 -5.54 20.56
C PHE A 127 12.61 -7.01 20.65
N GLY A 128 12.45 -7.69 19.50
CA GLY A 128 12.16 -9.12 19.44
C GLY A 128 13.27 -9.98 20.03
N ARG A 129 14.53 -9.67 19.71
CA ARG A 129 15.71 -10.41 20.19
C ARG A 129 16.03 -10.20 21.66
N ASN A 130 15.58 -9.10 22.26
CA ASN A 130 15.81 -8.83 23.68
C ASN A 130 15.21 -9.96 24.54
N PRO A 131 16.01 -10.72 25.32
CA PRO A 131 15.53 -11.81 26.17
C PRO A 131 14.52 -11.38 27.23
N LYS A 132 14.61 -10.12 27.71
CA LYS A 132 13.65 -9.51 28.65
C LYS A 132 12.29 -9.23 28.02
N HIS A 133 12.13 -9.40 26.71
CA HIS A 133 10.87 -9.15 25.99
C HIS A 133 10.33 -10.38 25.29
N LEU A 134 11.02 -10.85 24.25
CA LEU A 134 10.63 -12.03 23.49
C LEU A 134 11.82 -13.00 23.39
N GLY A 135 13.03 -12.53 23.12
CA GLY A 135 14.21 -13.38 22.98
C GLY A 135 14.18 -14.23 21.72
N ALA A 136 13.61 -13.73 20.62
CA ALA A 136 13.42 -14.50 19.40
C ALA A 136 13.44 -13.63 18.12
N ASP A 137 13.86 -14.23 17.00
CA ASP A 137 13.84 -13.61 15.68
C ASP A 137 12.39 -13.51 15.16
N MET A 138 11.89 -12.29 14.98
CA MET A 138 10.52 -12.05 14.49
C MET A 138 10.44 -11.96 12.97
N GLY A 139 9.27 -12.32 12.44
CA GLY A 139 8.83 -12.00 11.09
C GLY A 139 7.87 -10.80 11.11
N MET A 140 7.72 -10.09 10.00
CA MET A 140 6.75 -9.00 9.87
C MET A 140 6.48 -8.66 8.40
N THR A 141 5.28 -8.14 8.12
CA THR A 141 4.91 -7.57 6.82
C THR A 141 4.70 -6.07 6.99
N MET A 142 5.48 -5.26 6.27
CA MET A 142 5.50 -3.81 6.39
C MET A 142 4.91 -3.14 5.16
N VAL A 143 4.04 -2.16 5.36
CA VAL A 143 3.35 -1.41 4.31
C VAL A 143 3.56 0.09 4.53
N LEU A 144 4.14 0.77 3.53
CA LEU A 144 4.27 2.22 3.51
C LEU A 144 2.96 2.87 3.04
N HIS A 145 2.48 3.82 3.84
CA HIS A 145 1.45 4.77 3.45
C HIS A 145 2.01 6.19 3.46
N THR A 146 1.47 7.04 2.60
CA THR A 146 1.92 8.44 2.42
C THR A 146 0.82 9.46 2.67
N HIS A 147 -0.36 9.04 3.10
CA HIS A 147 -1.54 9.89 3.19
C HIS A 147 -2.35 9.65 4.46
N SER A 148 -2.99 10.70 4.96
CA SER A 148 -4.05 10.59 5.95
C SER A 148 -5.38 10.18 5.29
N ARG A 149 -6.43 9.96 6.07
CA ARG A 149 -7.79 9.76 5.53
C ARG A 149 -8.30 10.98 4.75
N LYS A 150 -7.85 12.19 5.12
CA LYS A 150 -8.12 13.45 4.43
C LYS A 150 -7.22 13.67 3.19
N LEU A 151 -6.39 12.68 2.84
CA LEU A 151 -5.38 12.71 1.77
C LEU A 151 -4.23 13.71 2.00
N ASP A 152 -4.05 14.20 3.23
CA ASP A 152 -2.88 15.03 3.52
C ASP A 152 -1.62 14.17 3.56
N PHE A 153 -0.50 14.70 3.09
CA PHE A 153 0.77 13.97 3.08
C PHE A 153 1.21 13.61 4.49
N HIS A 154 1.28 12.31 4.75
CA HIS A 154 1.48 11.73 6.06
C HIS A 154 2.23 10.40 5.93
N PRO A 155 3.56 10.40 5.74
CA PRO A 155 4.35 9.18 5.64
C PRO A 155 4.32 8.39 6.95
N HIS A 156 3.90 7.13 6.87
CA HIS A 156 3.91 6.19 7.99
C HIS A 156 4.04 4.75 7.47
N ILE A 157 4.57 3.86 8.31
CA ILE A 157 4.67 2.44 8.01
C ILE A 157 3.83 1.66 9.02
N HIS A 158 2.93 0.81 8.51
CA HIS A 158 2.29 -0.23 9.30
C HIS A 158 3.11 -1.52 9.19
N ALA A 159 3.48 -2.10 10.32
CA ALA A 159 4.08 -3.42 10.42
C ALA A 159 3.07 -4.39 11.04
N VAL A 160 2.67 -5.42 10.29
CA VAL A 160 1.87 -6.53 10.81
C VAL A 160 2.82 -7.61 11.31
N VAL A 161 2.77 -7.87 12.62
CA VAL A 161 3.75 -8.67 13.34
C VAL A 161 3.04 -9.84 14.07
N PRO A 162 3.36 -11.11 13.79
CA PRO A 162 2.92 -12.23 14.62
C PRO A 162 3.44 -12.10 16.04
N ALA A 163 2.63 -12.49 17.03
CA ALA A 163 2.97 -12.51 18.45
C ALA A 163 3.89 -13.70 18.76
N GLY A 164 5.08 -13.72 18.17
CA GLY A 164 6.05 -14.78 18.38
C GLY A 164 7.25 -14.67 17.44
N GLY A 165 8.26 -15.49 17.73
CA GLY A 165 9.50 -15.51 16.98
C GLY A 165 10.22 -16.85 17.08
N ILE A 166 11.30 -16.97 16.31
CA ILE A 166 12.16 -18.15 16.31
C ILE A 166 13.29 -17.94 17.31
N ASP A 167 13.32 -18.77 18.34
CA ASP A 167 14.45 -18.90 19.24
C ASP A 167 15.39 -19.96 18.65
N LYS A 168 16.47 -19.50 18.02
CA LYS A 168 17.42 -20.37 17.33
C LYS A 168 18.23 -21.23 18.29
N GLN A 169 18.55 -20.72 19.49
CA GLN A 169 19.34 -21.44 20.48
C GLN A 169 18.55 -22.64 21.00
N ARG A 170 17.26 -22.44 21.29
CA ARG A 170 16.38 -23.51 21.76
C ARG A 170 15.63 -24.24 20.65
N ARG A 171 15.93 -23.93 19.38
CA ARG A 171 15.31 -24.52 18.17
C ARG A 171 13.77 -24.57 18.22
N GLN A 172 13.15 -23.50 18.74
CA GLN A 172 11.71 -23.47 18.99
C GLN A 172 11.04 -22.20 18.44
N PHE A 173 9.73 -22.28 18.22
CA PHE A 173 8.90 -21.09 18.01
C PHE A 173 8.35 -20.60 19.34
N LYS A 174 8.80 -19.44 19.79
CA LYS A 174 8.34 -18.82 21.03
C LYS A 174 7.12 -17.95 20.78
N LYS A 175 5.97 -18.36 21.31
CA LYS A 175 4.73 -17.55 21.29
C LYS A 175 4.79 -16.49 22.39
N LYS A 176 4.35 -15.27 22.07
CA LYS A 176 4.11 -14.22 23.05
C LYS A 176 2.63 -14.22 23.43
N LYS A 177 2.33 -14.52 24.68
CA LYS A 177 0.98 -14.42 25.25
C LYS A 177 0.68 -12.97 25.65
N GLY A 178 -0.60 -12.59 25.67
CA GLY A 178 -1.07 -11.31 26.18
C GLY A 178 -1.63 -10.34 25.13
N LYS A 179 -2.03 -9.15 25.60
CA LYS A 179 -2.61 -8.07 24.77
C LYS A 179 -1.57 -7.06 24.28
N TYR A 180 -0.28 -7.31 24.57
CA TYR A 180 0.78 -6.34 24.39
C TYR A 180 2.02 -6.95 23.73
N LEU A 181 2.59 -6.26 22.75
CA LEU A 181 3.83 -6.66 22.10
C LEU A 181 5.04 -5.92 22.70
N PHE A 182 5.13 -4.60 22.53
CA PHE A 182 6.27 -3.81 22.98
C PHE A 182 5.90 -2.40 23.43
N HIS A 183 6.78 -1.88 24.30
CA HIS A 183 7.05 -0.48 24.65
C HIS A 183 6.64 0.63 23.66
N GLN A 184 5.40 1.14 23.53
CA GLN A 184 5.11 2.14 22.47
C GLN A 184 6.05 3.36 22.51
N LYS A 185 6.24 3.98 23.68
CA LYS A 185 7.18 5.11 23.85
C LYS A 185 8.65 4.68 23.64
N ALA A 186 8.99 3.43 23.97
CA ALA A 186 10.35 2.92 23.79
C ALA A 186 10.66 2.68 22.31
N LEU A 187 9.71 2.13 21.55
CA LEU A 187 9.78 2.01 20.10
C LEU A 187 9.94 3.38 19.46
N ALA A 188 9.15 4.37 19.89
CA ALA A 188 9.24 5.74 19.38
C ALA A 188 10.61 6.39 19.65
N LYS A 189 11.18 6.22 20.86
CA LYS A 189 12.51 6.72 21.23
C LYS A 189 13.60 6.15 20.31
N VAL A 190 13.60 4.83 20.11
CA VAL A 190 14.60 4.17 19.25
C VAL A 190 14.39 4.50 17.77
N PHE A 191 13.14 4.55 17.30
CA PHE A 191 12.83 4.95 15.94
C PHE A 191 13.30 6.37 15.64
N ARG A 192 13.04 7.33 16.54
CA ARG A 192 13.54 8.71 16.46
C ARG A 192 15.06 8.71 16.34
N ALA A 193 15.76 8.07 17.27
CA ALA A 193 17.22 8.03 17.30
C ALA A 193 17.79 7.49 15.97
N ARG A 194 17.23 6.40 15.44
CA ARG A 194 17.69 5.77 14.19
C ARG A 194 17.39 6.60 12.95
N ILE A 195 16.27 7.33 12.91
CA ILE A 195 16.01 8.24 11.80
C ILE A 195 17.01 9.39 11.81
N LEU A 196 17.27 10.01 12.97
CA LEU A 196 18.22 11.12 13.08
C LEU A 196 19.65 10.68 12.71
N ASP A 197 20.11 9.56 13.27
CA ASP A 197 21.41 8.97 12.91
C ASP A 197 21.50 8.63 11.41
N GLY A 198 20.44 8.01 10.86
CA GLY A 198 20.38 7.70 9.44
C GLY A 198 20.42 8.94 8.53
N LEU A 199 19.77 10.04 8.93
CA LEU A 199 19.84 11.30 8.20
C LEU A 199 21.24 11.91 8.21
N ASN A 200 21.90 11.91 9.38
CA ASN A 200 23.28 12.39 9.52
C ASN A 200 24.23 11.61 8.61
N ARG A 201 24.13 10.28 8.60
CA ARG A 201 24.96 9.42 7.72
C ARG A 201 24.70 9.65 6.23
N LEU A 202 23.48 10.05 5.87
CA LEU A 202 23.10 10.37 4.49
C LEU A 202 23.43 11.82 4.10
N GLY A 203 24.03 12.62 5.00
CA GLY A 203 24.31 14.04 4.76
C GLY A 203 23.05 14.90 4.61
N LEU A 204 21.90 14.43 5.12
CA LEU A 204 20.63 15.14 5.02
C LEU A 204 20.37 15.97 6.27
N ALA A 205 20.22 17.28 6.09
CA ALA A 205 19.93 18.19 7.20
C ALA A 205 18.63 17.81 7.94
N VAL A 206 18.74 17.66 9.25
CA VAL A 206 17.59 17.46 10.14
C VAL A 206 16.76 18.75 10.17
N PRO A 207 15.43 18.69 10.02
CA PRO A 207 14.57 19.88 10.12
C PRO A 207 14.73 20.60 11.46
N LYS A 208 14.63 21.93 11.45
CA LYS A 208 14.58 22.74 12.68
C LYS A 208 13.22 22.56 13.39
N GLY A 209 13.19 22.78 14.70
CA GLY A 209 11.95 22.77 15.50
C GLY A 209 11.32 21.38 15.68
N ILE A 210 12.11 20.31 15.61
CA ILE A 210 11.61 18.95 15.82
C ILE A 210 11.12 18.77 17.26
N ARG A 211 9.86 18.33 17.40
CA ARG A 211 9.34 17.94 18.72
C ARG A 211 10.02 16.65 19.21
N PRO A 212 10.31 16.53 20.51
CA PRO A 212 10.90 15.31 21.05
C PRO A 212 9.93 14.13 21.01
N GLU A 213 8.61 14.38 21.08
CA GLU A 213 7.58 13.34 21.07
C GLU A 213 7.36 12.77 19.67
N TRP A 214 7.75 11.52 19.49
CA TRP A 214 7.43 10.72 18.31
C TRP A 214 6.34 9.71 18.65
N ILE A 215 5.52 9.37 17.66
CA ILE A 215 4.38 8.48 17.85
C ILE A 215 4.65 7.15 17.17
N VAL A 216 4.60 6.09 17.97
CA VAL A 216 4.48 4.71 17.51
C VAL A 216 3.28 4.10 18.19
N ASP A 217 2.30 3.69 17.40
CA ASP A 217 1.16 2.93 17.90
C ASP A 217 1.43 1.43 17.77
N CYS A 218 1.02 0.64 18.76
CA CYS A 218 1.19 -0.80 18.80
C CYS A 218 -0.08 -1.43 19.34
N ALA A 219 -0.91 -1.93 18.43
CA ALA A 219 -2.24 -2.44 18.74
C ALA A 219 -2.39 -3.91 18.37
N ARG A 220 -3.06 -4.70 19.21
CA ARG A 220 -3.42 -6.09 18.90
C ARG A 220 -4.53 -6.10 17.83
N VAL A 221 -4.36 -6.92 16.81
CA VAL A 221 -5.26 -7.00 15.63
C VAL A 221 -5.76 -8.43 15.37
N GLY A 222 -6.08 -9.15 16.44
CA GLY A 222 -6.66 -10.50 16.35
C GLY A 222 -5.71 -11.49 15.66
N THR A 223 -6.20 -12.15 14.61
CA THR A 223 -5.46 -13.14 13.80
C THR A 223 -4.67 -12.52 12.64
N GLY A 224 -4.64 -11.18 12.53
CA GLY A 224 -3.85 -10.45 11.54
C GLY A 224 -4.53 -10.30 10.17
N ILE A 225 -5.43 -11.21 9.77
CA ILE A 225 -6.06 -11.16 8.45
C ILE A 225 -6.88 -9.88 8.23
N THR A 226 -7.57 -9.38 9.26
CA THR A 226 -8.34 -8.14 9.18
C THR A 226 -7.42 -6.94 8.94
N ALA A 227 -6.25 -6.89 9.59
CA ALA A 227 -5.26 -5.84 9.37
C ALA A 227 -4.66 -5.93 7.97
N LEU A 228 -4.27 -7.12 7.50
CA LEU A 228 -3.76 -7.33 6.14
C LEU A 228 -4.81 -6.95 5.08
N THR A 229 -6.07 -7.33 5.29
CA THR A 229 -7.19 -6.98 4.40
C THR A 229 -7.43 -5.47 4.40
N TYR A 230 -7.36 -4.81 5.56
CA TYR A 230 -7.45 -3.36 5.65
C TYR A 230 -6.33 -2.67 4.86
N LEU A 231 -5.07 -3.09 5.06
CA LEU A 231 -3.91 -2.52 4.37
C LEU A 231 -3.96 -2.79 2.86
N SER A 232 -4.50 -3.95 2.45
CA SER A 232 -4.61 -4.36 1.03
C SER A 232 -5.34 -3.32 0.16
N ARG A 233 -6.29 -2.60 0.75
CA ARG A 233 -7.12 -1.59 0.08
C ARG A 233 -6.28 -0.43 -0.47
N TYR A 234 -5.13 -0.15 0.14
CA TYR A 234 -4.26 0.97 -0.21
C TYR A 234 -2.99 0.53 -0.95
N LEU A 235 -2.85 -0.76 -1.27
CA LEU A 235 -1.66 -1.26 -1.96
C LEU A 235 -1.66 -0.90 -3.45
N TYR A 236 -2.81 -1.07 -4.10
CA TYR A 236 -2.89 -0.99 -5.57
C TYR A 236 -4.11 -0.23 -6.12
N ARG A 237 -4.91 0.45 -5.28
CA ARG A 237 -6.18 1.08 -5.70
C ARG A 237 -6.20 2.62 -5.60
N GLY A 238 -5.07 3.27 -5.86
CA GLY A 238 -4.96 4.71 -5.61
C GLY A 238 -5.10 5.08 -4.13
N VAL A 239 -5.30 6.36 -3.85
CA VAL A 239 -5.48 6.87 -2.47
C VAL A 239 -6.92 7.19 -2.11
N ILE A 240 -7.81 7.17 -3.11
CA ILE A 240 -9.22 7.46 -2.97
C ILE A 240 -10.02 6.54 -3.90
N THR A 241 -11.13 5.99 -3.41
CA THR A 241 -12.07 5.23 -4.23
C THR A 241 -13.05 6.19 -4.91
N GLU A 242 -13.40 5.93 -6.18
CA GLU A 242 -14.32 6.79 -6.95
C GLU A 242 -15.69 7.01 -6.26
N ARG A 243 -16.19 6.02 -5.52
CA ARG A 243 -17.42 6.15 -4.72
C ARG A 243 -17.36 7.21 -3.62
N ASN A 244 -16.17 7.61 -3.20
CA ASN A 244 -15.97 8.66 -2.19
C ASN A 244 -15.90 10.05 -2.83
N ILE A 245 -15.84 10.16 -4.15
CA ILE A 245 -15.93 11.44 -4.85
C ILE A 245 -17.43 11.70 -5.08
N VAL A 246 -17.97 12.64 -4.31
CA VAL A 246 -19.43 12.80 -4.17
C VAL A 246 -20.01 13.95 -4.98
N ALA A 247 -19.21 14.98 -5.32
CA ALA A 247 -19.64 16.06 -6.21
C ALA A 247 -18.47 16.62 -7.02
N HIS A 248 -18.76 17.04 -8.25
CA HIS A 248 -17.85 17.75 -9.15
C HIS A 248 -18.68 18.74 -9.95
N GLN A 249 -18.64 20.00 -9.53
CA GLN A 249 -19.45 21.09 -10.05
C GLN A 249 -18.70 22.42 -9.86
N ASN A 250 -18.92 23.38 -10.74
CA ASN A 250 -18.31 24.72 -10.67
C ASN A 250 -16.78 24.68 -10.49
N GLY A 251 -16.10 23.77 -11.20
CA GLY A 251 -14.65 23.58 -11.12
C GLY A 251 -14.11 23.02 -9.79
N GLN A 252 -14.98 22.59 -8.88
CA GLN A 252 -14.62 22.05 -7.57
C GLN A 252 -14.96 20.57 -7.46
N VAL A 253 -14.15 19.83 -6.70
CA VAL A 253 -14.32 18.41 -6.40
C VAL A 253 -14.52 18.25 -4.90
N THR A 254 -15.61 17.58 -4.52
CA THR A 254 -15.93 17.22 -3.14
C THR A 254 -15.76 15.73 -2.94
N PHE A 255 -15.03 15.34 -1.90
CA PHE A 255 -14.90 13.94 -1.51
C PHE A 255 -15.16 13.70 -0.03
N ARG A 256 -15.65 12.50 0.27
CA ARG A 256 -15.96 11.99 1.60
C ARG A 256 -14.74 11.29 2.21
N TYR A 257 -14.50 11.56 3.49
CA TYR A 257 -13.50 10.85 4.28
C TYR A 257 -13.97 10.65 5.73
N THR A 258 -13.38 9.69 6.44
CA THR A 258 -13.64 9.49 7.86
C THR A 258 -12.61 10.26 8.69
N GLU A 259 -13.07 11.14 9.56
CA GLU A 259 -12.22 11.89 10.49
C GLU A 259 -11.64 10.94 11.55
N SER A 260 -10.32 11.02 11.78
CA SER A 260 -9.63 9.98 12.56
C SER A 260 -9.85 10.11 14.07
N LYS A 261 -10.14 11.33 14.55
CA LYS A 261 -10.41 11.58 15.98
C LYS A 261 -11.86 11.25 16.36
N THR A 262 -12.81 11.62 15.51
CA THR A 262 -14.24 11.52 15.83
C THR A 262 -14.92 10.30 15.21
N GLY A 263 -14.28 9.64 14.24
CA GLY A 263 -14.90 8.57 13.45
C GLY A 263 -16.00 9.04 12.51
N LYS A 264 -16.33 10.34 12.48
CA LYS A 264 -17.42 10.90 11.70
C LYS A 264 -17.04 10.97 10.21
N SER A 265 -18.04 10.78 9.36
CA SER A 265 -17.92 11.03 7.94
C SER A 265 -17.93 12.54 7.69
N CYS A 266 -16.90 13.06 7.04
CA CYS A 266 -16.73 14.47 6.69
C CYS A 266 -16.54 14.64 5.18
N LEU A 267 -16.78 15.86 4.70
CA LEU A 267 -16.54 16.25 3.31
C LEU A 267 -15.34 17.19 3.22
N ARG A 268 -14.61 17.11 2.11
CA ARG A 268 -13.58 18.07 1.74
C ARG A 268 -13.80 18.50 0.29
N THR A 269 -13.88 19.80 0.08
CA THR A 269 -14.03 20.43 -1.24
C THR A 269 -12.75 21.17 -1.60
N LEU A 270 -12.32 21.02 -2.85
CA LEU A 270 -11.11 21.64 -3.41
C LEU A 270 -11.37 22.04 -4.86
N LYS A 271 -10.60 22.98 -5.40
CA LYS A 271 -10.52 23.16 -6.86
C LYS A 271 -10.01 21.87 -7.51
N GLY A 272 -10.45 21.56 -8.72
CA GLY A 272 -10.12 20.29 -9.37
C GLY A 272 -8.61 20.09 -9.55
N GLU A 273 -7.85 21.11 -9.91
CA GLU A 273 -6.40 21.03 -10.01
C GLU A 273 -5.70 20.82 -8.65
N GLU A 274 -6.26 21.35 -7.56
CA GLU A 274 -5.77 21.10 -6.20
C GLU A 274 -6.07 19.67 -5.77
N PHE A 275 -7.23 19.13 -6.14
CA PHE A 275 -7.58 17.74 -5.94
C PHE A 275 -6.62 16.81 -6.71
N LEU A 276 -6.33 17.10 -7.98
CA LEU A 276 -5.33 16.36 -8.76
C LEU A 276 -3.95 16.40 -8.09
N ARG A 277 -3.50 17.57 -7.63
CA ARG A 277 -2.25 17.66 -6.86
C ARG A 277 -2.27 16.83 -5.59
N LEU A 278 -3.39 16.82 -4.87
CA LEU A 278 -3.54 16.09 -3.61
C LEU A 278 -3.35 14.60 -3.83
N ILE A 279 -4.02 14.00 -4.82
CA ILE A 279 -3.90 12.56 -5.11
C ILE A 279 -2.50 12.19 -5.65
N LEU A 280 -1.89 13.06 -6.47
CA LEU A 280 -0.61 12.77 -7.13
C LEU A 280 0.58 12.83 -6.18
N ARG A 281 0.46 13.58 -5.07
CA ARG A 281 1.47 13.64 -4.01
C ARG A 281 1.82 12.26 -3.42
N HIS A 282 1.01 11.24 -3.69
CA HIS A 282 1.14 9.88 -3.19
C HIS A 282 1.61 8.88 -4.26
N VAL A 283 1.94 9.36 -5.46
CA VAL A 283 2.66 8.56 -6.46
C VAL A 283 4.06 8.31 -5.93
N LEU A 284 4.37 7.05 -5.64
CA LEU A 284 5.71 6.67 -5.17
C LEU A 284 6.74 6.72 -6.32
N PRO A 285 8.05 6.76 -6.02
CA PRO A 285 9.09 6.65 -7.04
C PRO A 285 8.95 5.36 -7.87
N ARG A 286 9.39 5.42 -9.14
CA ARG A 286 9.36 4.26 -10.06
C ARG A 286 10.11 3.07 -9.45
N GLY A 287 9.50 1.88 -9.47
CA GLY A 287 10.11 0.67 -8.92
C GLY A 287 10.21 0.62 -7.38
N PHE A 288 9.74 1.65 -6.65
CA PHE A 288 9.76 1.60 -5.19
C PHE A 288 8.75 0.57 -4.67
N ARG A 289 9.23 -0.42 -3.90
CA ARG A 289 8.41 -1.47 -3.28
C ARG A 289 7.72 -0.91 -2.02
N ARG A 290 6.41 -0.72 -2.12
CA ARG A 290 5.52 -0.24 -1.03
C ARG A 290 5.35 -1.25 0.11
N ILE A 291 5.47 -2.55 -0.20
CA ILE A 291 5.28 -3.64 0.75
C ILE A 291 6.57 -4.43 0.84
N ARG A 292 6.96 -4.83 2.05
CA ARG A 292 8.15 -5.63 2.30
C ARG A 292 7.87 -6.60 3.44
N ASP A 293 8.16 -7.87 3.19
CA ASP A 293 8.18 -8.88 4.26
C ASP A 293 9.58 -8.96 4.86
N TYR A 294 9.69 -9.34 6.12
CA TYR A 294 10.97 -9.44 6.84
C TYR A 294 10.97 -10.65 7.77
N GLY A 295 12.17 -11.07 8.19
CA GLY A 295 12.37 -12.21 9.09
C GLY A 295 11.86 -13.50 8.46
N PHE A 296 11.24 -14.37 9.26
CA PHE A 296 10.69 -15.63 8.75
C PHE A 296 9.49 -15.46 7.81
N LEU A 297 8.94 -14.25 7.63
CA LEU A 297 7.89 -13.99 6.62
C LEU A 297 8.48 -13.59 5.25
N HIS A 298 9.78 -13.33 5.15
CA HIS A 298 10.47 -12.91 3.93
C HIS A 298 10.42 -14.02 2.85
N SER A 299 10.42 -13.63 1.57
CA SER A 299 10.34 -14.57 0.44
C SER A 299 11.49 -15.58 0.37
N ASN A 300 12.65 -15.23 0.91
CA ASN A 300 13.82 -16.12 0.97
C ASN A 300 13.79 -17.04 2.20
N ALA A 301 12.85 -16.82 3.13
CA ALA A 301 12.69 -17.62 4.34
C ALA A 301 11.58 -18.67 4.23
N LYS A 302 11.13 -19.03 3.01
CA LYS A 302 10.03 -19.98 2.79
C LYS A 302 10.23 -21.32 3.51
N LYS A 303 11.44 -21.86 3.50
CA LYS A 303 11.77 -23.12 4.21
C LYS A 303 11.60 -22.97 5.72
N ILE A 304 12.08 -21.86 6.28
CA ILE A 304 11.92 -21.55 7.71
C ILE A 304 10.45 -21.33 8.05
N LEU A 305 9.70 -20.61 7.22
CA LEU A 305 8.27 -20.41 7.44
C LEU A 305 7.53 -21.75 7.44
N ALA A 306 7.78 -22.60 6.45
CA ALA A 306 7.19 -23.94 6.39
C ALA A 306 7.51 -24.76 7.64
N LEU A 307 8.76 -24.72 8.12
CA LEU A 307 9.15 -25.37 9.38
C LEU A 307 8.37 -24.81 10.57
N VAL A 308 8.24 -23.48 10.69
CA VAL A 308 7.43 -22.85 11.75
C VAL A 308 5.97 -23.29 11.65
N GLN A 309 5.41 -23.38 10.45
CA GLN A 309 4.03 -23.83 10.22
C GLN A 309 3.85 -25.29 10.64
N LEU A 310 4.81 -26.17 10.32
CA LEU A 310 4.81 -27.57 10.75
C LEU A 310 4.90 -27.72 12.27
N VAL A 311 5.82 -27.00 12.92
CA VAL A 311 5.95 -26.97 14.41
C VAL A 311 4.68 -26.45 15.09
N LEU A 312 3.92 -25.59 14.40
CA LEU A 312 2.65 -25.07 14.88
C LEU A 312 1.44 -25.90 14.41
N HIS A 313 1.67 -27.09 13.84
CA HIS A 313 0.65 -28.03 13.35
C HIS A 313 -0.33 -27.41 12.35
N ILE A 314 0.13 -26.48 11.53
CA ILE A 314 -0.66 -25.90 10.45
C ILE A 314 -0.63 -26.85 9.27
N ARG A 315 -1.81 -27.21 8.74
CA ARG A 315 -1.92 -27.90 7.46
C ARG A 315 -1.52 -26.95 6.32
N ILE A 316 -0.39 -27.24 5.68
CA ILE A 316 0.11 -26.48 4.54
C ILE A 316 -0.58 -27.03 3.28
N HIS A 317 -1.39 -26.19 2.65
CA HIS A 317 -2.06 -26.53 1.39
C HIS A 317 -1.30 -25.90 0.22
N LEU A 318 -1.37 -26.55 -0.95
CA LEU A 318 -0.92 -25.93 -2.19
C LEU A 318 -1.77 -24.67 -2.44
N PRO A 319 -1.16 -23.51 -2.74
CA PRO A 319 -1.91 -22.30 -3.01
C PRO A 319 -2.80 -22.48 -4.25
N GLU A 320 -4.11 -22.38 -4.07
CA GLU A 320 -5.03 -22.31 -5.21
C GLU A 320 -4.78 -21.01 -6.00
N LEU A 321 -4.68 -21.14 -7.32
CA LEU A 321 -4.54 -19.99 -8.20
C LEU A 321 -5.92 -19.36 -8.39
N ARG A 322 -6.08 -18.14 -7.89
CA ARG A 322 -7.29 -17.35 -8.16
C ARG A 322 -7.39 -17.08 -9.66
N PRO A 323 -8.46 -17.51 -10.35
CA PRO A 323 -8.62 -17.22 -11.77
C PRO A 323 -8.93 -15.74 -12.01
N ARG A 324 -8.59 -15.24 -13.20
CA ARG A 324 -9.07 -13.91 -13.64
C ARG A 324 -10.55 -14.01 -13.97
N PRO A 325 -11.35 -12.95 -13.69
CA PRO A 325 -12.73 -12.91 -14.16
C PRO A 325 -12.80 -13.07 -15.67
N ALA A 326 -13.67 -13.95 -16.14
CA ALA A 326 -13.95 -14.12 -17.55
C ALA A 326 -14.76 -12.94 -18.10
N PHE A 327 -14.61 -12.68 -19.39
CA PHE A 327 -15.54 -11.83 -20.10
C PHE A 327 -16.83 -12.61 -20.36
N MET A 328 -17.98 -12.05 -20.03
CA MET A 328 -19.27 -12.71 -20.20
C MET A 328 -19.98 -12.19 -21.45
N CYS A 329 -20.46 -13.09 -22.30
CA CYS A 329 -21.24 -12.73 -23.48
C CYS A 329 -22.55 -12.05 -23.05
N PRO A 330 -22.89 -10.86 -23.58
CA PRO A 330 -24.14 -10.19 -23.23
C PRO A 330 -25.37 -10.97 -23.71
N CYS A 331 -25.24 -11.73 -24.81
CA CYS A 331 -26.32 -12.51 -25.45
C CYS A 331 -26.65 -13.78 -24.66
N CYS A 332 -25.71 -14.72 -24.57
CA CYS A 332 -25.95 -16.06 -23.99
C CYS A 332 -25.36 -16.27 -22.59
N LYS A 333 -24.63 -15.28 -22.04
CA LYS A 333 -23.93 -15.37 -20.75
C LYS A 333 -22.82 -16.43 -20.68
N SER A 334 -22.36 -16.96 -21.81
CA SER A 334 -21.18 -17.82 -21.85
C SER A 334 -19.87 -17.05 -21.62
N SER A 335 -18.83 -17.75 -21.16
CA SER A 335 -17.48 -17.21 -21.03
C SER A 335 -16.86 -17.00 -22.40
N MET A 336 -16.43 -15.77 -22.69
CA MET A 336 -15.80 -15.41 -23.95
C MET A 336 -14.29 -15.68 -23.93
N LEU A 337 -13.73 -15.96 -25.11
CA LEU A 337 -12.31 -16.20 -25.34
C LEU A 337 -11.61 -14.93 -25.80
N VAL A 338 -10.37 -14.72 -25.33
CA VAL A 338 -9.48 -13.68 -25.85
C VAL A 338 -8.77 -14.26 -27.07
N ILE A 339 -9.03 -13.70 -28.25
CA ILE A 339 -8.50 -14.20 -29.53
C ILE A 339 -7.59 -13.19 -30.25
N GLY A 340 -7.44 -11.98 -29.71
CA GLY A 340 -6.54 -10.97 -30.25
C GLY A 340 -6.23 -9.85 -29.26
N PHE A 341 -5.21 -9.06 -29.55
CA PHE A 341 -4.85 -7.89 -28.78
C PHE A 341 -4.44 -6.73 -29.69
N ARG A 342 -4.75 -5.51 -29.26
CA ARG A 342 -4.24 -4.27 -29.85
C ARG A 342 -3.42 -3.55 -28.76
N PRO A 343 -2.13 -3.28 -28.99
CA PRO A 343 -1.32 -2.55 -28.02
C PRO A 343 -1.85 -1.11 -27.85
N PRO A 344 -1.58 -0.45 -26.71
CA PRO A 344 -1.88 0.96 -26.55
C PRO A 344 -1.17 1.80 -27.63
N GLY A 345 -1.91 2.74 -28.23
CA GLY A 345 -1.43 3.58 -29.36
C GLY A 345 -0.21 4.46 -29.04
N ASN A 346 0.12 4.63 -27.75
CA ASN A 346 1.38 5.18 -27.28
C ASN A 346 1.85 4.37 -26.07
N LYS A 347 3.07 3.82 -26.09
CA LYS A 347 3.65 3.19 -24.88
C LYS A 347 3.73 4.26 -23.78
N PRO A 348 3.05 4.11 -22.63
CA PRO A 348 3.22 5.06 -21.53
C PRO A 348 4.64 4.89 -20.93
N GLY A 349 5.57 5.75 -21.36
CA GLY A 349 6.97 5.83 -20.91
C GLY A 349 7.13 5.81 -19.40
#